data_AF-A6RER5-F1
#
_entry.id   AF-A6RER5-F1
#
_cell.length_a   1.000
_cell.length_b   1.000
_cell.length_c   1.000
_cell.angle_alpha   90.00
_cell.angle_beta   90.00
_cell.angle_gamma   90.00
#
_symmetry.space_group_name_H-M   'P 1'
#
loop_
_entity.id
_entity.type
_entity.pdbx_description
1 polymer ?
#
loop_
_entity_poly.entity_id
_entity_poly.type
_entity_poly.pdbx_seq_one_letter_code
_entity_poly.pdbx_strand_id
1 'polypeptide(L)'
;MYEAQFDDPAPSEMWQPPKRRKMPNLDTVLETANQEIHNIFEAEHARTEALEKEVQRLRAEMARKDERVDKLETKVRELKYQCRCQICFTIPSGWRTLLCGHRYCPKCVPPIGETCATCRQVIAGVIKSY
;
A
#
# COMPACT_ATOMS: atom_id res chain seq x y z
N MET A 1 -64.53 83.29 -36.62
CA MET A 1 -64.61 81.87 -36.24
C MET A 1 -64.44 81.04 -37.49
N TYR A 2 -63.33 80.33 -37.60
CA TYR A 2 -63.13 79.19 -38.48
C TYR A 2 -62.24 78.22 -37.69
N GLU A 3 -62.78 77.05 -37.35
CA GLU A 3 -62.07 75.99 -36.64
C GLU A 3 -61.27 75.16 -37.65
N ALA A 4 -59.98 74.97 -37.40
CA ALA A 4 -59.17 73.95 -38.06
C ALA A 4 -58.67 73.00 -36.98
N GLN A 5 -59.24 71.80 -37.01
CA GLN A 5 -59.00 70.69 -36.10
C GLN A 5 -57.66 70.03 -36.46
N PHE A 6 -56.69 70.09 -35.55
CA PHE A 6 -55.44 69.33 -35.69
C PHE A 6 -55.69 67.93 -35.14
N ASP A 7 -55.46 66.90 -35.96
CA ASP A 7 -55.44 65.51 -35.52
C ASP A 7 -54.28 65.29 -34.54
N ASP A 8 -54.59 64.83 -33.33
CA ASP A 8 -53.60 64.45 -32.32
C ASP A 8 -52.85 63.17 -32.74
N PRO A 9 -51.52 63.08 -32.50
CA PRO A 9 -50.73 61.92 -32.87
C PRO A 9 -51.01 60.73 -31.94
N ALA A 10 -51.06 59.53 -32.53
CA ALA A 10 -51.19 58.26 -31.82
C ALA A 10 -50.13 58.10 -30.70
N PRO A 11 -50.46 57.49 -29.55
CA PRO A 11 -49.54 57.39 -28.43
C PRO A 11 -48.31 56.53 -28.82
N SER A 12 -47.14 57.16 -28.81
CA SER A 12 -45.85 56.50 -28.93
C SER A 12 -45.66 55.54 -27.74
N GLU A 13 -45.56 54.24 -28.03
CA GLU A 13 -45.23 53.22 -27.04
C GLU A 13 -43.86 53.54 -26.42
N MET A 14 -43.89 54.13 -25.23
CA MET A 14 -42.71 54.42 -24.43
C MET A 14 -41.98 53.12 -24.09
N TRP A 15 -40.75 52.99 -24.60
CA TRP A 15 -39.77 52.01 -24.16
C TRP A 15 -39.54 52.16 -22.64
N GLN A 16 -40.12 51.28 -21.85
CA GLN A 16 -39.86 51.21 -20.41
C GLN A 16 -38.47 50.61 -20.16
N PRO A 17 -37.60 51.25 -19.36
CA PRO A 17 -36.29 50.70 -19.04
C PRO A 17 -36.42 49.37 -18.29
N PRO A 18 -35.56 48.36 -18.56
CA PRO A 18 -35.54 47.12 -17.79
C PRO A 18 -35.33 47.43 -16.31
N LYS A 19 -36.16 46.85 -15.42
CA LYS A 19 -36.02 46.98 -13.96
C LYS A 19 -34.60 46.58 -13.56
N ARG A 20 -33.82 47.55 -13.04
CA ARG A 20 -32.45 47.31 -12.56
C ARG A 20 -32.49 46.25 -11.45
N ARG A 21 -31.86 45.10 -11.68
CA ARG A 21 -31.59 44.13 -10.61
C ARG A 21 -30.64 44.80 -9.62
N LYS A 22 -30.96 44.77 -8.32
CA LYS A 22 -30.04 45.25 -7.27
C LYS A 22 -28.79 44.36 -7.33
N MET A 23 -27.68 44.92 -7.81
CA MET A 23 -26.39 44.27 -7.68
C MET A 23 -26.04 44.20 -6.19
N PRO A 24 -25.56 43.04 -5.70
CA PRO A 24 -25.03 42.94 -4.35
C PRO A 24 -23.93 43.98 -4.13
N ASN A 25 -23.82 44.51 -2.91
CA ASN A 25 -22.72 45.39 -2.55
C ASN A 25 -21.40 44.64 -2.74
N LEU A 26 -20.45 45.25 -3.44
CA LEU A 26 -19.13 44.66 -3.73
C LEU A 26 -18.42 44.24 -2.45
N ASP A 27 -18.57 45.03 -1.40
CA ASP A 27 -18.00 44.78 -0.07
C ASP A 27 -18.49 43.45 0.51
N THR A 28 -19.80 43.21 0.48
CA THR A 28 -20.42 41.97 0.96
C THR A 28 -19.99 40.74 0.14
N VAL A 29 -19.80 40.90 -1.17
CA VAL A 29 -19.30 39.82 -2.04
C VAL A 29 -17.86 39.47 -1.67
N LEU A 30 -17.02 40.48 -1.43
CA LEU A 30 -15.62 40.29 -1.07
C LEU A 30 -15.47 39.63 0.30
N GLU A 31 -16.25 40.07 1.31
CA GLU A 31 -16.28 39.44 2.63
C GLU A 31 -16.69 37.97 2.57
N THR A 32 -17.74 37.66 1.79
CA THR A 32 -18.21 36.27 1.61
C THR A 32 -17.13 35.42 0.95
N ALA A 33 -16.51 35.91 -0.12
CA ALA A 33 -15.44 35.20 -0.81
C ALA A 33 -14.22 34.96 0.10
N ASN A 34 -13.82 35.97 0.90
CA ASN A 34 -12.73 35.83 1.87
C ASN A 34 -13.04 34.77 2.93
N GLN A 35 -14.27 34.74 3.44
CA GLN A 35 -14.69 33.74 4.41
C GLN A 35 -14.71 32.33 3.82
N GLU A 36 -15.16 32.18 2.57
CA GLU A 36 -15.12 30.90 1.85
C GLU A 36 -13.68 30.41 1.64
N ILE A 37 -12.77 31.31 1.20
CA ILE A 37 -11.34 30.99 1.04
C ILE A 37 -10.74 30.54 2.37
N HIS A 38 -11.04 31.25 3.46
CA HIS A 38 -10.57 30.88 4.80
C HIS A 38 -11.09 29.49 5.20
N ASN A 39 -12.37 29.21 4.99
CA ASN A 39 -12.95 27.90 5.33
C ASN A 39 -12.32 26.76 4.51
N ILE A 40 -12.03 26.99 3.23
CA ILE A 40 -11.33 26.02 2.38
C ILE A 40 -9.92 25.77 2.91
N PHE A 41 -9.20 26.84 3.27
CA PHE A 41 -7.85 26.74 3.81
C PHE A 41 -7.80 25.89 5.09
N GLU A 42 -8.69 26.18 6.05
CA GLU A 42 -8.78 25.41 7.31
C GLU A 42 -9.12 23.93 7.06
N ALA A 43 -10.04 23.65 6.12
CA ALA A 43 -10.41 22.29 5.78
C ALA A 43 -9.24 21.51 5.14
N GLU A 44 -8.50 22.13 4.23
CA GLU A 44 -7.33 21.51 3.59
C GLU A 44 -6.14 21.36 4.56
N HIS A 45 -5.97 22.32 5.48
CA HIS A 45 -4.99 22.20 6.55
C HIS A 45 -5.28 20.98 7.43
N ALA A 46 -6.53 20.84 7.92
CA ALA A 46 -6.94 19.69 8.71
C ALA A 46 -6.76 18.35 7.98
N ARG A 47 -7.03 18.32 6.66
CA ARG A 47 -6.78 17.14 5.81
C ARG A 47 -5.30 16.81 5.72
N THR A 48 -4.45 17.82 5.56
CA THR A 48 -2.99 17.65 5.49
C THR A 48 -2.46 17.07 6.80
N GLU A 49 -2.85 17.62 7.94
CA GLU A 49 -2.46 17.08 9.25
C GLU A 49 -2.90 15.62 9.45
N ALA A 50 -4.12 15.27 9.01
CA ALA A 50 -4.62 13.91 9.09
C ALA A 50 -3.80 12.95 8.21
N LEU A 51 -3.46 13.38 7.00
CA LEU A 51 -2.64 12.59 6.07
C LEU A 51 -1.22 12.42 6.60
N GLU A 52 -0.62 13.44 7.19
CA GLU A 52 0.70 13.36 7.81
C GLU A 52 0.74 12.33 8.95
N LYS A 53 -0.27 12.34 9.82
CA LYS A 53 -0.41 11.34 10.89
C LYS A 53 -0.54 9.93 10.32
N GLU A 54 -1.30 9.77 9.25
CA GLU A 54 -1.47 8.49 8.58
C GLU A 54 -0.17 8.00 7.93
N VAL A 55 0.58 8.89 7.27
CA VAL A 55 1.91 8.58 6.72
C VAL A 55 2.88 8.14 7.82
N GLN A 56 2.88 8.82 8.96
CA GLN A 56 3.71 8.42 10.12
C GLN A 56 3.31 7.04 10.64
N ARG A 57 2.00 6.76 10.78
CA ARG A 57 1.48 5.45 11.19
C ARG A 57 1.92 4.35 10.23
N LEU A 58 1.78 4.56 8.93
CA LEU A 58 2.17 3.62 7.89
C LEU A 58 3.68 3.38 7.88
N ARG A 59 4.50 4.42 8.04
CA ARG A 59 5.97 4.26 8.18
C ARG A 59 6.35 3.40 9.37
N ALA A 60 5.72 3.63 10.53
CA ALA A 60 5.95 2.80 11.71
C ALA A 60 5.50 1.35 11.49
N GLU A 61 4.41 1.12 10.76
CA GLU A 61 3.96 -0.23 10.41
C GLU A 61 4.90 -0.94 9.44
N MET A 62 5.41 -0.24 8.43
CA MET A 62 6.42 -0.78 7.50
C MET A 62 7.67 -1.20 8.26
N ALA A 63 8.21 -0.35 9.13
CA ALA A 63 9.40 -0.68 9.93
C ALA A 63 9.20 -1.95 10.78
N ARG A 64 8.02 -2.13 11.39
CA ARG A 64 7.69 -3.36 12.14
C ARG A 64 7.59 -4.58 11.23
N LYS A 65 7.09 -4.43 10.01
CA LYS A 65 7.00 -5.52 9.03
C LYS A 65 8.39 -5.90 8.52
N ASP A 66 9.24 -4.92 8.24
CA ASP A 66 10.62 -5.14 7.79
C ASP A 66 11.41 -5.92 8.84
N GLU A 67 11.32 -5.53 10.12
CA GLU A 67 11.97 -6.27 11.22
C GLU A 67 11.47 -7.73 11.31
N ARG A 68 10.17 -7.97 11.08
CA ARG A 68 9.61 -9.33 11.05
C ARG A 68 10.12 -10.13 9.85
N VAL A 69 10.23 -9.50 8.69
CA VAL A 69 10.80 -10.12 7.48
C VAL A 69 12.25 -10.50 7.75
N ASP A 70 13.08 -9.60 8.28
CA ASP A 70 14.49 -9.87 8.58
C ASP A 70 14.69 -11.06 9.54
N LYS A 71 13.85 -11.14 10.58
CA LYS A 71 13.82 -12.27 11.51
C LYS A 71 13.46 -13.57 10.81
N LEU A 72 12.45 -13.55 9.93
CA LEU A 72 12.03 -14.72 9.17
C LEU A 72 13.09 -15.15 8.17
N GLU A 73 13.71 -14.22 7.44
CA GLU A 73 14.80 -14.52 6.52
C GLU A 73 15.98 -15.18 7.23
N THR A 74 16.33 -14.67 8.42
CA THR A 74 17.40 -15.25 9.23
C THR A 74 17.08 -16.69 9.64
N LYS A 75 15.86 -16.95 10.11
CA LYS A 75 15.39 -18.31 10.41
C LYS A 75 15.37 -19.21 9.18
N VAL A 76 14.94 -18.69 8.02
CA VAL A 76 14.96 -19.45 6.76
C VAL A 76 16.39 -19.79 6.37
N ARG A 77 17.35 -18.87 6.51
CA ARG A 77 18.77 -19.12 6.25
C ARG A 77 19.31 -20.22 7.18
N GLU A 78 19.01 -20.15 8.46
CA GLU A 78 19.42 -21.14 9.45
C GLU A 78 18.82 -22.53 9.17
N LEU A 79 17.50 -22.61 8.95
CA LEU A 79 16.83 -23.86 8.60
C LEU A 79 17.36 -24.44 7.28
N LYS A 80 17.57 -23.59 6.26
CA LYS A 80 18.20 -24.03 5.01
C LYS A 80 19.60 -24.57 5.23
N TYR A 81 20.36 -24.06 6.19
CA TYR A 81 21.68 -24.61 6.51
C TYR A 81 21.56 -25.97 7.21
N GLN A 82 20.68 -26.08 8.22
CA GLN A 82 20.45 -27.33 8.96
C GLN A 82 19.89 -28.46 8.10
N CYS A 83 19.08 -28.15 7.09
CA CYS A 83 18.47 -29.13 6.19
C CYS A 83 19.33 -29.48 4.97
N ARG A 84 20.59 -29.04 4.89
CA ARG A 84 21.50 -29.45 3.81
C ARG A 84 22.15 -30.77 4.11
N CYS A 85 22.36 -31.56 3.06
CA CYS A 85 23.27 -32.69 3.13
C CYS A 85 24.69 -32.18 3.45
N GLN A 86 25.33 -32.76 4.47
CA GLN A 86 26.67 -32.35 4.91
C GLN A 86 27.79 -32.68 3.91
N ILE A 87 27.49 -33.47 2.87
CA ILE A 87 28.46 -33.85 1.83
C ILE A 87 28.36 -32.94 0.61
N CYS A 88 27.15 -32.82 0.03
CA CYS A 88 26.95 -32.05 -1.20
C CYS A 88 26.33 -30.66 -0.99
N PHE A 89 26.02 -30.28 0.26
CA PHE A 89 25.45 -28.97 0.64
C PHE A 89 24.13 -28.60 -0.04
N THR A 90 23.44 -29.57 -0.66
CA THR A 90 22.10 -29.39 -1.24
C THR A 90 21.03 -29.83 -0.26
N ILE A 91 19.85 -29.18 -0.28
CA ILE A 91 18.67 -29.64 0.46
C ILE A 91 18.02 -30.74 -0.37
N PRO A 92 17.98 -31.99 0.11
CA PRO A 92 17.43 -33.08 -0.67
C PRO A 92 15.90 -33.11 -0.59
N SER A 93 15.25 -33.67 -1.61
CA SER A 93 13.80 -33.92 -1.63
C SER A 93 13.34 -35.04 -0.69
N GLY A 94 14.28 -35.72 -0.04
CA GLY A 94 14.03 -36.76 0.95
C GLY A 94 15.35 -37.29 1.48
N TRP A 95 15.31 -37.88 2.66
CA TRP A 95 16.50 -38.36 3.35
C TRP A 95 16.62 -39.88 3.28
N ARG A 96 17.86 -40.35 3.47
CA ARG A 96 18.20 -41.74 3.73
C ARG A 96 18.77 -41.81 5.14
N THR A 97 18.03 -42.40 6.04
CA THR A 97 18.43 -42.57 7.44
C THR A 97 19.07 -43.94 7.58
N LEU A 98 20.33 -43.97 7.97
CA LEU A 98 21.02 -45.20 8.34
C LEU A 98 20.45 -45.73 9.66
N LEU A 99 20.58 -47.04 9.93
CA LEU A 99 20.13 -47.61 11.21
C LEU A 99 20.87 -47.06 12.44
N CYS A 100 22.03 -46.42 12.24
CA CYS A 100 22.74 -45.65 13.28
C CYS A 100 22.16 -44.24 13.52
N GLY A 101 21.04 -43.88 12.86
CA GLY A 101 20.34 -42.60 13.02
C GLY A 101 20.85 -41.45 12.13
N HIS A 102 22.04 -41.57 11.54
CA HIS A 102 22.61 -40.53 10.67
C HIS A 102 21.92 -40.46 9.31
N ARG A 103 21.81 -39.24 8.76
CA ARG A 103 21.01 -38.96 7.55
C ARG A 103 21.88 -38.47 6.41
N TYR A 104 21.60 -38.97 5.21
CA TYR A 104 22.28 -38.61 3.97
C TYR A 104 21.24 -38.29 2.87
N CYS A 105 21.62 -37.48 1.88
CA CYS A 105 20.80 -37.37 0.69
C CYS A 105 20.90 -38.66 -0.15
N PRO A 106 19.97 -38.91 -1.08
CA PRO A 106 19.99 -40.13 -1.90
C PRO A 106 21.26 -40.30 -2.75
N LYS A 107 21.93 -39.19 -3.10
CA LYS A 107 23.15 -39.19 -3.91
C LYS A 107 24.42 -39.42 -3.08
N CYS A 108 24.38 -39.17 -1.79
CA CYS A 108 25.56 -39.22 -0.91
C CYS A 108 25.44 -40.28 0.18
N VAL A 109 24.40 -41.11 0.15
CA VAL A 109 24.28 -42.24 1.06
C VAL A 109 25.37 -43.27 0.70
N PRO A 110 26.21 -43.69 1.66
CA PRO A 110 27.19 -44.74 1.39
C PRO A 110 26.49 -46.10 1.17
N PRO A 111 27.09 -47.02 0.42
CA PRO A 111 26.53 -48.35 0.21
C PRO A 111 26.54 -49.18 1.50
N ILE A 112 25.68 -50.20 1.54
CA ILE A 112 25.61 -51.16 2.65
C ILE A 112 26.94 -51.92 2.74
N GLY A 113 27.42 -52.16 3.97
CA GLY A 113 28.73 -52.78 4.24
C GLY A 113 29.87 -51.78 4.41
N GLU A 114 29.72 -50.53 3.96
CA GLU A 114 30.65 -49.45 4.31
C GLU A 114 30.41 -48.89 5.72
N THR A 115 31.19 -47.90 6.13
CA THR A 115 31.05 -47.24 7.44
C THR A 115 30.36 -45.89 7.32
N CYS A 116 29.53 -45.55 8.32
CA CYS A 116 28.93 -44.24 8.44
C CYS A 116 30.03 -43.19 8.68
N ALA A 117 30.06 -42.13 7.85
CA ALA A 117 31.05 -41.07 7.98
C ALA A 117 31.00 -40.31 9.32
N THR A 118 29.85 -40.33 10.02
CA THR A 118 29.67 -39.60 11.28
C THR A 118 30.08 -40.42 12.51
N CYS A 119 29.60 -41.66 12.63
CA CYS A 119 29.85 -42.50 13.82
C CYS A 119 30.74 -43.72 13.56
N ARG A 120 31.20 -43.93 12.32
CA ARG A 120 32.07 -45.04 11.89
C ARG A 120 31.49 -46.45 12.06
N GLN A 121 30.23 -46.60 12.42
CA GLN A 121 29.55 -47.89 12.46
C GLN A 121 29.31 -48.46 11.05
N VAL A 122 29.40 -49.79 10.90
CA VAL A 122 29.09 -50.48 9.64
C VAL A 122 27.61 -50.32 9.31
N ILE A 123 27.32 -50.00 8.06
CA ILE A 123 25.97 -49.74 7.57
C ILE A 123 25.29 -51.07 7.30
N ALA A 124 24.34 -51.43 8.17
CA ALA A 124 23.52 -52.64 8.04
C ALA A 124 22.21 -52.44 7.27
N GLY A 125 21.77 -51.19 7.07
CA GLY A 125 20.52 -50.90 6.38
C GLY A 125 20.21 -49.40 6.29
N VAL A 126 19.25 -49.06 5.43
CA VAL A 126 18.87 -47.69 5.10
C VAL A 126 17.35 -47.57 5.00
N ILE A 127 16.78 -46.57 5.66
CA ILE A 127 15.34 -46.25 5.63
C ILE A 127 15.14 -44.96 4.82
N LYS A 128 14.13 -44.95 3.95
CA LYS A 128 13.68 -43.73 3.26
C LYS A 128 12.85 -42.89 4.22
N SER A 129 13.27 -41.66 4.45
CA SER A 129 12.59 -40.68 5.32
C SER A 129 12.15 -39.50 4.46
N TYR A 130 10.90 -39.07 4.62
CA TYR A 130 10.33 -37.91 3.93
C TYR A 130 10.53 -36.65 4.78
#